data_AF-A0A2P2P212-F1
#
_entry.id   AF-A0A2P2P212-F1
#
_cell.length_a   1.000
_cell.length_b   1.000
_cell.length_c   1.000
_cell.angle_alpha   90.00
_cell.angle_beta   90.00
_cell.angle_gamma   90.00
#
_symmetry.space_group_name_H-M   'P 1'
#
loop_
_entity.id
_entity.type
_entity.pdbx_description
1 polymer ?
#
loop_
_entity_poly.entity_id
_entity_poly.type
_entity_poly.pdbx_seq_one_letter_code
_entity_poly.pdbx_strand_id
1 'polypeptide(L)' 'MQPAIAIETDPPAMTLRRGASREFRVSLTVRSVTGTYSFGEIVMKGSRGHIVRIPVVAMGYPR' A
#
# COMPACT_ATOMS: atom_id res chain seq x y z
N MET A 1 -7.48 -13.28 11.80
CA MET A 1 -8.38 -12.22 11.29
C MET A 1 -7.74 -11.64 10.03
N GLN A 2 -8.45 -11.60 8.90
CA GLN A 2 -7.94 -10.96 7.68
C GLN A 2 -8.30 -9.46 7.70
N PRO A 3 -7.50 -8.59 7.08
CA PRO A 3 -7.82 -7.16 7.04
C PRO A 3 -9.09 -6.92 6.21
N ALA A 4 -9.87 -5.91 6.59
CA ALA A 4 -11.10 -5.52 5.88
C ALA A 4 -10.80 -5.00 4.46
N ILE A 5 -9.60 -4.46 4.24
CA ILE A 5 -9.09 -3.99 2.95
C ILE A 5 -7.79 -4.74 2.65
N ALA A 6 -7.72 -5.40 1.49
CA ALA A 6 -6.48 -5.95 0.97
C ALA A 6 -5.66 -4.84 0.31
N ILE A 7 -4.34 -4.86 0.50
CA ILE A 7 -3.40 -3.95 -0.15
C ILE A 7 -2.43 -4.79 -0.96
N GLU A 8 -2.35 -4.53 -2.26
CA GLU A 8 -1.42 -5.19 -3.18
C GLU A 8 -0.67 -4.15 -4.00
N THR A 9 0.59 -4.45 -4.35
CA THR A 9 1.47 -3.51 -5.08
C THR A 9 2.06 -4.17 -6.31
N ASP A 10 2.09 -3.45 -7.43
CA ASP A 10 2.66 -3.92 -8.70
C ASP A 10 3.52 -2.82 -9.39
N PRO A 11 4.83 -3.04 -9.63
CA PRO A 11 5.61 -4.21 -9.22
C PRO A 11 5.86 -4.23 -7.70
N PRO A 12 6.07 -5.41 -7.07
CA PRO A 12 6.33 -5.51 -5.63
C PRO A 12 7.73 -5.03 -5.23
N ALA A 13 8.63 -4.87 -6.20
CA ALA A 13 9.97 -4.34 -6.01
C ALA A 13 10.43 -3.59 -7.26
N MET A 14 11.31 -2.62 -7.08
CA MET A 14 11.87 -1.83 -8.18
C MET A 14 13.29 -1.36 -7.85
N THR A 15 14.06 -1.05 -8.89
CA THR A 15 15.37 -0.40 -8.76
C THR A 15 15.26 1.09 -9.09
N LEU A 16 15.67 1.93 -8.14
CA LEU A 16 15.75 3.38 -8.32
C LEU A 16 17.22 3.82 -8.41
N ARG A 17 17.61 4.38 -9.56
CA ARG A 17 18.94 4.96 -9.75
C ARG A 17 18.97 6.38 -9.19
N ARG A 18 20.18 6.91 -8.95
CA ARG A 18 20.37 8.31 -8.50
C ARG A 18 19.64 9.27 -9.43
N GLY A 19 18.77 10.11 -8.85
CA GLY A 19 18.01 11.14 -9.58
C GLY A 19 16.87 10.61 -10.46
N ALA A 20 16.62 9.29 -10.47
CA ALA A 20 15.52 8.71 -11.24
C ALA A 20 14.21 8.71 -10.42
N SER A 21 13.10 8.60 -11.14
CA SER A 21 11.76 8.34 -10.59
C SER A 21 11.22 7.03 -11.14
N ARG A 22 10.34 6.39 -10.38
CA ARG A 22 9.61 5.17 -10.77
C ARG A 22 8.18 5.23 -10.25
N GLU A 23 7.29 4.55 -10.94
CA GLU A 23 5.89 4.39 -10.57
C GLU A 23 5.63 2.92 -10.20
N PHE A 24 4.70 2.72 -9.28
CA PHE A 24 4.06 1.43 -9.01
C PHE A 24 2.60 1.68 -8.72
N ARG A 25 1.77 0.67 -8.96
CA ARG A 25 0.34 0.70 -8.67
C ARG A 25 0.06 0.06 -7.33
N VAL A 26 -0.92 0.62 -6.63
CA VAL A 26 -1.46 0.07 -5.39
C VAL A 26 -2.92 -0.27 -5.64
N SER A 27 -3.28 -1.53 -5.44
CA SER A 27 -4.65 -2.01 -5.51
C SER A 27 -5.20 -2.15 -4.10
N LEU A 28 -6.33 -1.47 -3.83
CA LEU A 28 -7.08 -1.61 -2.59
C LEU A 28 -8.36 -2.40 -2.88
N THR A 29 -8.50 -3.57 -2.26
CA THR A 29 -9.68 -4.43 -2.45
C THR A 29 -10.48 -4.55 -1.16
N VAL A 30 -11.73 -4.11 -1.19
CA VAL A 30 -12.65 -4.27 -0.06
C VAL A 30 -12.97 -5.76 0.10
N ARG A 31 -12.60 -6.34 1.25
CA ARG A 31 -12.98 -7.72 1.65
C ARG A 31 -14.21 -7.72 2.55
N SER A 32 -14.36 -6.70 3.41
CA SER A 32 -15.55 -6.50 4.23
C SER A 32 -15.80 -5.00 4.45
N VAL A 33 -17.08 -4.62 4.56
CA VAL A 33 -17.49 -3.25 4.85
C VAL A 33 -17.72 -3.14 6.36
N THR A 34 -16.86 -2.39 7.05
CA THR A 34 -16.93 -2.21 8.51
C THR A 34 -17.72 -0.97 8.94
N GLY A 35 -18.05 -0.07 8.00
CA GLY A 35 -18.64 1.23 8.32
C GLY A 35 -17.71 2.20 9.05
N THR A 36 -16.41 1.87 9.13
CA THR A 36 -15.37 2.65 9.83
C THR A 36 -14.11 2.75 8.97
N TYR A 37 -13.20 3.67 9.34
CA TYR A 37 -11.90 3.75 8.70
C TYR A 37 -11.03 2.53 9.03
N SER A 38 -10.41 1.97 7.99
CA SER A 38 -9.33 1.00 8.08
C SER A 38 -8.00 1.70 7.80
N PHE A 39 -7.02 1.41 8.65
CA PHE A 39 -5.67 1.99 8.57
C PHE A 39 -4.65 0.90 8.26
N GLY A 40 -3.69 1.22 7.40
CA GLY A 40 -2.59 0.35 7.03
C GLY A 40 -1.42 1.15 6.49
N GLU A 41 -0.41 0.46 6.01
CA GLU A 41 0.76 1.10 5.42
C GLU A 41 1.40 0.23 4.34
N ILE A 42 2.09 0.89 3.42
CA ILE A 42 3.04 0.26 2.50
C ILE A 42 4.43 0.65 2.98
N VAL A 43 5.26 -0.36 3.23
CA VAL A 43 6.65 -0.16 3.67
C VAL A 43 7.59 -0.60 2.57
N MET A 44 8.29 0.36 1.96
CA MET A 44 9.32 0.11 0.96
C MET A 44 10.69 0.11 1.64
N LYS A 45 11.38 -1.03 1.60
CA LYS A 45 12.72 -1.21 2.15
C LYS A 45 13.75 -1.16 1.04
N GLY A 46 14.67 -0.22 1.13
CA GLY A 46 15.81 -0.09 0.22
C GLY A 46 17.04 -0.86 0.73
N SER A 47 17.87 -1.32 -0.21
CA SER A 47 19.09 -2.10 0.08
C SER A 47 20.13 -1.36 0.95
N ARG A 48 20.07 -0.03 1.02
CA ARG A 48 20.96 0.83 1.82
C ARG A 48 20.33 1.27 3.14
N GLY A 49 19.45 0.45 3.72
CA GLY A 49 18.76 0.76 4.99
C GLY A 49 17.72 1.88 4.90
N HIS A 50 17.34 2.31 3.69
CA HIS A 50 16.28 3.29 3.51
C HIS A 50 14.92 2.64 3.79
N ILE A 51 14.04 3.35 4.50
CA ILE A 51 12.67 2.91 4.76
C ILE A 51 11.74 4.05 4.37
N VAL A 52 10.91 3.83 3.36
CA VAL A 52 9.83 4.74 2.98
C VAL A 52 8.52 4.13 3.44
N ARG A 53 7.77 4.86 4.27
CA ARG A 53 6.46 4.42 4.78
C ARG A 53 5.38 5.30 4.14
N ILE A 54 4.41 4.66 3.51
CA ILE A 54 3.28 5.34 2.87
C ILE A 54 2.03 4.93 3.65
N PRO A 55 1.44 5.83 4.47
CA PRO A 55 0.23 5.53 5.21
C PRO A 55 -0.95 5.38 4.25
N VAL A 56 -1.81 4.39 4.51
CA VAL A 56 -3.02 4.11 3.75
C VAL A 56 -4.22 4.19 4.69
N VAL A 57 -5.24 4.94 4.27
CA VAL A 57 -6.53 5.01 4.94
C VAL A 57 -7.63 4.71 3.92
N ALA A 58 -8.57 3.86 4.30
CA ALA A 58 -9.69 3.49 3.44
C ALA A 58 -10.98 3.30 4.26
N MET A 59 -12.11 3.66 3.67
CA MET A 59 -13.44 3.33 4.18
C MET A 59 -14.23 2.67 3.05
N GLY A 60 -14.59 1.41 3.24
CA GLY A 60 -15.47 0.71 2.29
C GLY A 60 -16.91 1.15 2.47
N TYR A 61 -17.64 1.27 1.37
CA TYR A 61 -19.07 1.55 1.36
C TYR A 61 -19.81 0.44 0.60
N PRO A 62 -21.09 0.15 0.94
CA PRO A 62 -21.97 -0.62 0.08
C PRO A 62 -22.06 0.05 -1.30
N ARG A 63 -22.30 -0.76 -2.33
CA ARG A 63 -22.61 -0.24 -3.66
C ARG A 63 -24.00 0.39 -3.69
#